data_AF-B5VI53-F1
#
_entry.id   AF-B5VI53-F1
#
_cell.length_a   1.000
_cell.length_b   1.000
_cell.length_c   1.000
_cell.angle_alpha   90.00
_cell.angle_beta   90.00
_cell.angle_gamma   90.00
#
_symmetry.space_group_name_H-M   'P 1'
#
loop_
_entity.id
_entity.type
_entity.pdbx_description
1 polymer ?
#
loop_
_entity_poly.entity_id
_entity_poly.type
_entity_poly.pdbx_seq_one_letter_code
_entity_poly.pdbx_strand_id
1 'polypeptide(L)'
;MRARKSQRKAGSKPNLIQSKLQVNNGSKSNKIVKCDKCEMSYSSTSIEDRAIHEKYHTLQLHGRKWSPNWGSIVYTERNHSKTVHLSRSTGTITPLNSSPLKKSSPSITHQEEKIVYVRPDKSNGEVRAMTEIMTLVNNELNAPHDENVIWNSTTEEKGKAFVYIRNDRAVGIIIIENLYGGNGKTSSRGRWMVYDSRRLVQNVYPDFKIGISRIWVCRTARKLGIATKLIDVARENIVYGEVIPRYQVAWSQPTDSGGKLASKYNGIMHKSGKLLLPVYI
;
A
#
# COMPACT_ATOMS: atom_id res chain seq x y z
N MET A 1 65.30 50.49 -39.55
CA MET A 1 64.72 50.20 -38.21
C MET A 1 63.54 49.24 -38.37
N ARG A 2 63.65 48.01 -37.84
CA ARG A 2 62.59 47.00 -37.82
C ARG A 2 61.67 47.25 -36.62
N ALA A 3 60.35 47.30 -36.82
CA ALA A 3 59.36 47.24 -35.74
C ALA A 3 58.35 46.11 -36.01
N ARG A 4 58.23 45.22 -35.02
CA ARG A 4 57.59 43.90 -35.06
C ARG A 4 56.06 43.98 -34.92
N LYS A 5 55.35 43.13 -35.66
CA LYS A 5 53.93 42.80 -35.43
C LYS A 5 53.78 42.06 -34.09
N SER A 6 52.87 42.51 -33.22
CA SER A 6 52.47 41.82 -32.00
C SER A 6 51.10 41.14 -32.22
N GLN A 7 51.09 39.81 -32.25
CA GLN A 7 49.88 38.99 -32.27
C GLN A 7 49.32 38.85 -30.85
N ARG A 8 48.06 39.27 -30.63
CA ARG A 8 47.32 38.99 -29.40
C ARG A 8 46.92 37.50 -29.37
N LYS A 9 47.52 36.72 -28.46
CA LYS A 9 47.07 35.35 -28.15
C LYS A 9 45.83 35.40 -27.26
N ALA A 10 44.79 34.66 -27.64
CA ALA A 10 43.59 34.44 -26.85
C ALA A 10 43.94 33.69 -25.56
N GLY A 11 43.52 34.23 -24.41
CA GLY A 11 43.71 33.63 -23.10
C GLY A 11 42.85 32.36 -22.92
N SER A 12 43.51 31.27 -22.53
CA SER A 12 42.88 30.00 -22.16
C SER A 12 42.00 30.17 -20.91
N LYS A 13 40.73 29.78 -20.99
CA LYS A 13 39.87 29.66 -19.81
C LYS A 13 40.39 28.54 -18.90
N PRO A 14 40.41 28.69 -17.57
CA PRO A 14 40.81 27.61 -16.68
C PRO A 14 39.74 26.50 -16.70
N ASN A 15 40.16 25.27 -16.99
CA ASN A 15 39.32 24.09 -16.81
C ASN A 15 39.05 23.92 -15.31
N LEU A 16 37.82 24.19 -14.89
CA LEU A 16 37.35 23.84 -13.55
C LEU A 16 37.17 22.33 -13.50
N ILE A 17 38.14 21.63 -12.93
CA ILE A 17 38.01 20.21 -12.61
C ILE A 17 37.19 20.13 -11.32
N GLN A 18 35.97 19.63 -11.43
CA GLN A 18 35.13 19.30 -10.28
C GLN A 18 35.90 18.33 -9.39
N SER A 19 36.27 18.75 -8.19
CA SER A 19 36.86 17.89 -7.18
C SER A 19 35.84 16.83 -6.77
N LYS A 20 36.07 15.57 -7.16
CA LYS A 20 35.33 14.45 -6.59
C LYS A 20 35.77 14.31 -5.15
N LEU A 21 34.84 14.58 -4.22
CA LEU A 21 35.03 14.30 -2.81
C LEU A 21 35.19 12.78 -2.63
N GLN A 22 36.42 12.28 -2.59
CA GLN A 22 36.72 10.92 -2.18
C GLN A 22 36.64 10.86 -0.66
N VAL A 23 35.49 10.43 -0.14
CA VAL A 23 35.32 10.11 1.27
C VAL A 23 36.02 8.77 1.52
N ASN A 24 37.34 8.83 1.72
CA ASN A 24 38.11 7.70 2.25
C ASN A 24 37.84 7.60 3.76
N ASN A 25 36.75 6.92 4.13
CA ASN A 25 36.57 6.49 5.51
C ASN A 25 37.48 5.30 5.79
N GLY A 26 38.64 5.57 6.37
CA GLY A 26 39.48 4.57 7.03
C GLY A 26 38.76 4.00 8.25
N SER A 27 37.94 2.99 8.05
CA SER A 27 37.32 2.15 9.08
C SER A 27 36.82 0.89 8.39
N LYS A 28 37.12 -0.30 8.96
CA LYS A 28 36.72 -1.65 8.49
C LYS A 28 35.56 -1.61 7.49
N SER A 29 35.80 -1.93 6.23
CA SER A 29 34.80 -1.85 5.16
C SER A 29 33.51 -2.55 5.58
N ASN A 30 32.50 -1.77 5.98
CA ASN A 30 31.16 -2.30 6.21
C ASN A 30 30.68 -2.84 4.87
N LYS A 31 30.69 -4.16 4.72
CA LYS A 31 30.30 -4.82 3.47
C LYS A 31 28.78 -4.70 3.36
N ILE A 32 28.33 -3.65 2.67
CA ILE A 32 26.92 -3.44 2.38
C ILE A 32 26.51 -4.45 1.31
N VAL A 33 25.53 -5.29 1.61
CA VAL A 33 24.98 -6.31 0.72
C VAL A 33 23.48 -6.03 0.52
N LYS A 34 22.99 -6.28 -0.69
CA LYS A 34 21.56 -6.21 -1.02
C LYS A 34 20.97 -7.61 -1.00
N CYS A 35 19.85 -7.80 -0.29
CA CYS A 35 19.16 -9.09 -0.26
C CYS A 35 18.42 -9.36 -1.57
N ASP A 36 18.55 -10.56 -2.14
CA ASP A 36 17.88 -10.91 -3.41
C ASP A 36 16.36 -11.06 -3.29
N LYS A 37 15.84 -11.39 -2.09
CA LYS A 37 14.40 -11.63 -1.88
C LYS A 37 13.66 -10.37 -1.45
N CYS A 38 14.20 -9.64 -0.47
CA CYS A 38 13.55 -8.45 0.07
C CYS A 38 14.08 -7.12 -0.51
N GLU A 39 15.18 -7.15 -1.29
CA GLU A 39 15.84 -6.00 -1.92
C GLU A 39 16.39 -4.94 -0.95
N MET A 40 16.38 -5.19 0.36
CA MET A 40 16.95 -4.29 1.35
C MET A 40 18.49 -4.38 1.34
N SER A 41 19.14 -3.22 1.37
CA SER A 41 20.59 -3.10 1.56
C SER A 41 20.90 -3.01 3.06
N TYR A 42 21.86 -3.81 3.53
CA TYR A 42 22.26 -3.86 4.94
C TYR A 42 23.75 -4.21 5.06
N SER A 43 24.40 -3.84 6.18
CA SER A 43 25.76 -4.30 6.46
C SER A 43 25.77 -5.77 6.88
N SER A 44 26.44 -6.65 6.13
CA SER A 44 26.53 -8.06 6.50
C SER A 44 27.40 -8.30 7.75
N THR A 45 28.24 -7.32 8.11
CA THR A 45 29.19 -7.41 9.22
C THR A 45 28.64 -6.87 10.54
N SER A 46 27.60 -6.02 10.51
CA SER A 46 26.92 -5.56 11.73
C SER A 46 25.86 -6.56 12.18
N ILE A 47 25.81 -6.83 13.49
CA ILE A 47 24.79 -7.70 14.08
C ILE A 47 23.43 -6.99 14.09
N GLU A 48 23.44 -5.70 14.38
CA GLU A 48 22.25 -4.83 14.41
C GLU A 48 21.56 -4.78 13.05
N ASP A 49 22.33 -4.51 11.98
CA ASP A 49 21.82 -4.42 10.61
C ASP A 49 21.23 -5.76 10.13
N ARG A 50 21.88 -6.88 10.49
CA ARG A 50 21.35 -8.22 10.17
C ARG A 50 20.04 -8.49 10.89
N ALA A 51 19.90 -8.08 12.15
CA ALA A 51 18.66 -8.25 12.91
C ALA A 51 17.51 -7.39 12.36
N ILE A 52 17.81 -6.16 11.92
CA ILE A 52 16.85 -5.29 11.23
C ILE A 52 16.45 -5.93 9.89
N HIS A 53 17.43 -6.42 9.13
CA HIS A 53 17.21 -7.14 7.88
C HIS A 53 16.33 -8.36 8.06
N GLU A 54 16.56 -9.20 9.06
CA GLU A 54 15.76 -10.40 9.28
C GLU A 54 14.29 -10.07 9.61
N LYS A 55 14.07 -9.06 10.45
CA LYS A 55 12.73 -8.55 10.77
C LYS A 55 12.03 -8.01 9.52
N TYR A 56 12.71 -7.16 8.76
CA TYR A 56 12.19 -6.62 7.51
C TYR A 56 11.91 -7.72 6.48
N HIS A 57 12.84 -8.66 6.30
CA HIS A 57 12.74 -9.78 5.38
C HIS A 57 11.52 -10.64 5.66
N THR A 58 11.30 -10.98 6.93
CA THR A 58 10.15 -11.79 7.35
C THR A 58 8.84 -11.05 7.10
N LEU A 59 8.77 -9.77 7.47
CA LEU A 59 7.58 -8.94 7.26
C LEU A 59 7.30 -8.76 5.76
N GLN A 60 8.32 -8.39 4.99
CA GLN A 60 8.18 -8.04 3.59
C GLN A 60 7.74 -9.22 2.72
N LEU A 61 8.21 -10.42 3.06
CA LEU A 61 7.84 -11.62 2.34
C LEU A 61 6.52 -12.22 2.84
N HIS A 62 6.33 -12.34 4.15
CA HIS A 62 5.25 -13.17 4.71
C HIS A 62 4.29 -12.43 5.62
N GLY A 63 4.50 -11.14 5.88
CA GLY A 63 3.66 -10.34 6.76
C GLY A 63 3.99 -10.52 8.23
N ARG A 64 3.16 -9.99 9.11
CA ARG A 64 3.34 -10.08 10.58
C ARG A 64 2.39 -11.12 11.15
N LYS A 65 2.80 -11.89 12.16
CA LYS A 65 1.83 -12.69 12.93
C LYS A 65 0.75 -11.77 13.49
N TRP A 66 -0.50 -12.16 13.33
CA TRP A 66 -1.66 -11.40 13.77
C TRP A 66 -2.49 -12.25 14.72
N SER A 67 -2.76 -11.73 15.92
CA SER A 67 -3.52 -12.47 16.92
C SER A 67 -4.98 -12.65 16.44
N PRO A 68 -5.60 -13.82 16.65
CA PRO A 68 -6.97 -14.06 16.19
C PRO A 68 -8.02 -13.17 16.86
N ASN A 69 -7.72 -12.58 18.02
CA ASN A 69 -8.59 -11.67 18.77
C ASN A 69 -8.42 -10.17 18.42
N TRP A 70 -7.48 -9.84 17.52
CA TRP A 70 -7.23 -8.47 17.09
C TRP A 70 -8.10 -8.08 15.90
N GLY A 71 -8.59 -6.83 15.94
CA GLY A 71 -9.49 -6.26 14.95
C GLY A 71 -10.94 -6.76 15.04
N SER A 72 -11.82 -6.02 14.38
CA SER A 72 -13.21 -6.42 14.12
C SER A 72 -13.28 -6.99 12.70
N ILE A 73 -13.82 -8.19 12.54
CA ILE A 73 -13.94 -8.82 11.22
C ILE A 73 -14.97 -8.04 10.38
N VAL A 74 -14.55 -7.56 9.22
CA VAL A 74 -15.41 -6.85 8.25
C VAL A 74 -15.63 -7.63 6.95
N TYR A 75 -14.80 -8.65 6.69
CA TYR A 75 -14.95 -9.54 5.54
C TYR A 75 -14.39 -10.92 5.87
N THR A 76 -15.03 -11.97 5.36
CA THR A 76 -14.53 -13.36 5.38
C THR A 76 -14.79 -14.02 4.04
N GLU A 77 -13.86 -14.84 3.56
CA GLU A 77 -13.97 -15.56 2.28
C GLU A 77 -14.78 -16.86 2.40
N ARG A 78 -15.87 -16.85 3.17
CA ARG A 78 -16.75 -18.03 3.25
C ARG A 78 -17.76 -18.00 2.10
N ASN A 79 -17.44 -18.72 1.02
CA ASN A 79 -18.33 -19.17 -0.07
C ASN A 79 -18.98 -18.11 -0.98
N HIS A 80 -18.20 -17.29 -1.71
CA HIS A 80 -18.73 -16.48 -2.82
C HIS A 80 -18.96 -17.28 -4.12
N SER A 81 -19.49 -18.51 -3.99
CA SER A 81 -19.88 -19.38 -5.12
C SER A 81 -21.35 -19.79 -5.02
N LYS A 82 -22.28 -18.85 -4.82
CA LYS A 82 -23.71 -19.08 -5.05
C LYS A 82 -24.43 -17.80 -5.47
N THR A 83 -24.33 -17.46 -6.75
CA THR A 83 -25.39 -16.76 -7.49
C THR A 83 -25.16 -16.96 -9.00
N VAL A 84 -25.40 -18.18 -9.48
CA VAL A 84 -25.90 -18.37 -10.84
C VAL A 84 -27.33 -18.85 -10.67
N HIS A 85 -28.28 -17.98 -11.00
CA HIS A 85 -29.71 -18.28 -11.02
C HIS A 85 -29.97 -19.52 -11.90
N LEU A 86 -30.48 -20.60 -11.31
CA LEU A 86 -31.30 -21.57 -12.03
C LEU A 86 -32.74 -21.45 -11.52
N SER A 87 -33.59 -20.90 -12.35
CA SER A 87 -35.04 -21.10 -12.28
C SER A 87 -35.35 -22.53 -12.71
N ARG A 88 -35.85 -23.38 -11.79
CA ARG A 88 -37.02 -24.22 -12.09
C ARG A 88 -37.63 -24.82 -10.81
N SER A 89 -38.95 -24.77 -10.80
CA SER A 89 -39.92 -25.21 -9.83
C SER A 89 -39.87 -26.70 -9.47
N THR A 90 -40.10 -26.96 -8.18
CA THR A 90 -40.92 -28.03 -7.56
C THR A 90 -40.87 -29.46 -8.11
N GLY A 91 -40.39 -30.38 -7.28
CA GLY A 91 -40.59 -31.82 -7.41
C GLY A 91 -40.14 -32.57 -6.14
N THR A 92 -41.04 -33.36 -5.57
CA THR A 92 -41.05 -33.92 -4.22
C THR A 92 -40.16 -35.19 -4.04
N ILE A 93 -40.06 -35.61 -2.77
CA ILE A 93 -39.93 -36.97 -2.19
C ILE A 93 -38.53 -37.56 -1.81
N THR A 94 -38.42 -37.82 -0.49
CA THR A 94 -37.76 -38.91 0.29
C THR A 94 -36.26 -38.90 0.63
N PRO A 95 -35.90 -39.17 1.91
CA PRO A 95 -34.53 -39.40 2.36
C PRO A 95 -34.17 -40.89 2.38
N LEU A 96 -32.96 -41.26 1.95
CA LEU A 96 -32.38 -42.57 2.20
C LEU A 96 -31.01 -42.45 2.88
N ASN A 97 -30.92 -43.16 4.01
CA ASN A 97 -29.71 -43.44 4.77
C ASN A 97 -28.71 -44.26 3.94
N SER A 98 -27.43 -43.87 3.98
CA SER A 98 -26.32 -44.82 3.89
C SER A 98 -25.08 -44.28 4.62
N SER A 99 -24.52 -45.13 5.46
CA SER A 99 -23.40 -44.98 6.41
C SER A 99 -22.09 -44.41 5.82
N PRO A 100 -21.13 -43.99 6.67
CA PRO A 100 -20.05 -43.08 6.28
C PRO A 100 -18.87 -43.83 5.64
N LEU A 101 -18.69 -43.67 4.33
CA LEU A 101 -17.42 -43.96 3.69
C LEU A 101 -16.42 -42.83 4.02
N LYS A 102 -15.52 -43.12 4.97
CA LYS A 102 -14.26 -42.40 5.16
C LYS A 102 -13.46 -42.43 3.85
N LYS A 103 -13.62 -41.40 3.01
CA LYS A 103 -12.61 -41.03 2.03
C LYS A 103 -11.73 -39.99 2.69
N SER A 104 -10.52 -40.39 3.06
CA SER A 104 -9.41 -39.50 3.35
C SER A 104 -9.01 -38.78 2.05
N SER A 105 -9.83 -37.81 1.66
CA SER A 105 -9.38 -36.75 0.75
C SER A 105 -8.40 -35.88 1.54
N PRO A 106 -7.28 -35.43 0.95
CA PRO A 106 -6.43 -34.46 1.63
C PRO A 106 -7.33 -33.26 1.92
N SER A 107 -7.57 -32.97 3.19
CA SER A 107 -8.28 -31.76 3.58
C SER A 107 -7.47 -30.60 3.01
N ILE A 108 -7.97 -29.99 1.93
CA ILE A 108 -7.57 -28.64 1.57
C ILE A 108 -7.98 -27.84 2.80
N THR A 109 -7.03 -27.55 3.67
CA THR A 109 -7.23 -26.65 4.80
C THR A 109 -7.73 -25.37 4.16
N HIS A 110 -9.02 -25.07 4.29
CA HIS A 110 -9.57 -23.82 3.82
C HIS A 110 -8.78 -22.73 4.53
N GLN A 111 -7.91 -22.06 3.77
CA GLN A 111 -7.12 -20.95 4.29
C GLN A 111 -8.15 -19.88 4.65
N GLU A 112 -8.37 -19.67 5.95
CA GLU A 112 -9.33 -18.65 6.39
C GLU A 112 -8.75 -17.28 6.07
N GLU A 113 -9.21 -16.71 4.96
CA GLU A 113 -8.90 -15.36 4.56
C GLU A 113 -9.98 -14.42 5.08
N LYS A 114 -9.54 -13.36 5.76
CA LYS A 114 -10.44 -12.35 6.33
C LYS A 114 -9.80 -10.97 6.29
N ILE A 115 -10.63 -9.95 6.26
CA ILE A 115 -10.19 -8.57 6.48
C ILE A 115 -10.79 -8.10 7.80
N VAL A 116 -9.94 -7.47 8.60
CA VAL A 116 -10.32 -6.86 9.88
C VAL A 116 -10.13 -5.36 9.83
N TYR A 117 -11.03 -4.64 10.49
CA TYR A 117 -10.86 -3.25 10.87
C TYR A 117 -10.04 -3.18 12.17
N VAL A 118 -9.00 -2.36 12.21
CA VAL A 118 -8.18 -2.14 13.42
C VAL A 118 -8.93 -1.18 14.33
N ARG A 119 -9.17 -1.60 15.58
CA ARG A 119 -9.90 -0.78 16.55
C ARG A 119 -8.93 0.15 17.27
N PRO A 120 -9.08 1.48 17.15
CA PRO A 120 -8.23 2.44 17.87
C PRO A 120 -8.56 2.52 19.36
N ASP A 121 -9.80 2.19 19.76
CA ASP A 121 -10.31 2.24 21.13
C ASP A 121 -9.94 1.01 21.98
N LYS A 122 -9.68 -0.14 21.35
CA LYS A 122 -9.47 -1.42 22.02
C LYS A 122 -8.08 -1.97 21.73
N SER A 123 -7.48 -2.55 22.78
CA SER A 123 -6.25 -3.35 22.74
C SER A 123 -4.98 -2.60 22.28
N ASN A 124 -4.07 -2.33 23.24
CA ASN A 124 -2.72 -1.84 22.95
C ASN A 124 -1.94 -2.76 21.99
N GLY A 125 -2.27 -4.05 21.95
CA GLY A 125 -1.59 -5.03 21.10
C GLY A 125 -1.87 -4.85 19.61
N GLU A 126 -3.12 -4.59 19.21
CA GLU A 126 -3.48 -4.45 17.79
C GLU A 126 -2.96 -3.12 17.21
N VAL A 127 -3.09 -2.03 17.98
CA VAL A 127 -2.56 -0.72 17.61
C VAL A 127 -1.02 -0.78 17.51
N ARG A 128 -0.34 -1.37 18.49
CA ARG A 128 1.12 -1.54 18.44
C ARG A 128 1.55 -2.37 17.23
N ALA A 129 0.86 -3.48 16.95
CA ALA A 129 1.16 -4.31 15.78
C ALA A 129 0.99 -3.55 14.46
N MET A 130 -0.08 -2.76 14.33
CA MET A 130 -0.32 -1.92 13.16
C MET A 130 0.72 -0.80 13.03
N THR A 131 1.09 -0.15 14.14
CA THR A 131 2.16 0.87 14.16
C THR A 131 3.52 0.28 13.75
N GLU A 132 3.86 -0.93 14.22
CA GLU A 132 5.08 -1.63 13.81
C GLU A 132 5.10 -1.92 12.30
N ILE A 133 3.98 -2.39 11.74
CA ILE A 133 3.84 -2.58 10.28
C ILE A 133 4.00 -1.22 9.59
N MET A 134 3.38 -0.17 10.11
CA MET A 134 3.41 1.15 9.50
C MET A 134 4.79 1.80 9.47
N THR A 135 5.56 1.71 10.55
CA THR A 135 6.94 2.18 10.56
C THR A 135 7.75 1.49 9.46
N LEU A 136 7.55 0.20 9.25
CA LEU A 136 8.25 -0.55 8.21
C LEU A 136 7.77 -0.20 6.80
N VAL A 137 6.45 -0.01 6.61
CA VAL A 137 5.88 0.41 5.33
C VAL A 137 6.31 1.84 4.98
N ASN A 138 6.34 2.78 5.93
CA ASN A 138 6.82 4.13 5.68
C ASN A 138 8.29 4.15 5.29
N ASN A 139 9.12 3.32 5.95
CA ASN A 139 10.52 3.13 5.54
C ASN A 139 10.65 2.55 4.13
N GLU A 140 9.80 1.58 3.73
CA GLU A 140 9.80 1.04 2.36
C GLU A 140 9.35 2.06 1.31
N LEU A 141 8.33 2.85 1.63
CA LEU A 141 7.75 3.82 0.71
C LEU A 141 8.49 5.16 0.72
N ASN A 142 9.54 5.32 1.55
CA ASN A 142 10.18 6.60 1.86
C ASN A 142 9.16 7.68 2.24
N ALA A 143 8.09 7.28 2.92
CA ALA A 143 6.98 8.15 3.27
C ALA A 143 7.24 8.88 4.61
N PRO A 144 6.72 10.10 4.79
CA PRO A 144 6.75 10.79 6.07
C PRO A 144 6.09 9.95 7.19
N HIS A 145 6.71 9.99 8.38
CA HIS A 145 6.29 9.20 9.55
C HIS A 145 5.31 9.96 10.48
N ASP A 146 5.17 11.26 10.28
CA ASP A 146 4.27 12.18 11.00
C ASP A 146 2.78 11.88 10.74
N GLU A 147 2.45 11.22 9.62
CA GLU A 147 1.09 10.83 9.24
C GLU A 147 0.55 9.55 9.93
N ASN A 148 1.32 8.90 10.80
CA ASN A 148 0.91 7.66 11.46
C ASN A 148 -0.32 7.81 12.40
N VAL A 149 -0.73 9.03 12.70
CA VAL A 149 -1.83 9.37 13.62
C VAL A 149 -3.20 9.42 12.91
N ILE A 150 -3.24 9.33 11.57
CA ILE A 150 -4.48 9.55 10.80
C ILE A 150 -5.58 8.51 11.14
N TRP A 151 -5.21 7.29 11.52
CA TRP A 151 -6.13 6.17 11.73
C TRP A 151 -6.31 5.74 13.19
N ASN A 152 -5.53 6.30 14.12
CA ASN A 152 -5.48 5.86 15.52
C ASN A 152 -6.47 6.61 16.43
N SER A 153 -7.49 7.23 15.85
CA SER A 153 -8.48 8.04 16.56
C SER A 153 -9.87 7.44 16.43
N THR A 154 -10.68 7.63 17.47
CA THR A 154 -12.05 7.12 17.57
C THR A 154 -13.10 7.99 16.89
N THR A 155 -12.74 9.18 16.40
CA THR A 155 -13.69 10.06 15.71
C THR A 155 -13.89 9.60 14.26
N GLU A 156 -15.15 9.48 13.82
CA GLU A 156 -15.51 9.11 12.43
C GLU A 156 -15.02 10.13 11.38
N GLU A 157 -14.66 11.33 11.84
CA GLU A 157 -14.04 12.38 11.05
C GLU A 157 -12.60 12.05 10.62
N LYS A 158 -11.98 11.02 11.20
CA LYS A 158 -10.62 10.58 10.89
C LYS A 158 -10.59 9.24 10.16
N GLY A 159 -9.40 8.86 9.72
CA GLY A 159 -9.19 7.69 8.89
C GLY A 159 -9.46 6.35 9.59
N LYS A 160 -9.54 5.28 8.80
CA LYS A 160 -9.64 3.89 9.28
C LYS A 160 -8.53 3.01 8.69
N ALA A 161 -8.06 2.06 9.47
CA ALA A 161 -7.08 1.06 9.06
C ALA A 161 -7.72 -0.32 8.93
N PHE A 162 -7.40 -1.04 7.85
CA PHE A 162 -7.84 -2.41 7.62
C PHE A 162 -6.65 -3.32 7.31
N VAL A 163 -6.75 -4.57 7.74
CA VAL A 163 -5.69 -5.58 7.63
C VAL A 163 -6.23 -6.84 6.96
N TYR A 164 -5.55 -7.30 5.92
CA TYR A 164 -5.81 -8.59 5.29
C TYR A 164 -5.06 -9.68 6.04
N ILE A 165 -5.79 -10.65 6.57
CA ILE A 165 -5.25 -11.78 7.32
C ILE A 165 -5.35 -13.04 6.46
N ARG A 166 -4.22 -13.71 6.29
CA ARG A 166 -4.10 -15.03 5.65
C ARG A 166 -3.15 -15.88 6.48
N ASN A 167 -3.56 -17.10 6.84
CA ASN A 167 -2.77 -18.03 7.65
C ASN A 167 -2.24 -17.40 8.95
N ASP A 168 -3.12 -16.72 9.70
CA ASP A 168 -2.79 -16.00 10.95
C ASP A 168 -1.72 -14.91 10.81
N ARG A 169 -1.54 -14.39 9.59
CA ARG A 169 -0.60 -13.31 9.30
C ARG A 169 -1.28 -12.14 8.60
N ALA A 170 -0.95 -10.94 9.04
CA ALA A 170 -1.26 -9.70 8.35
C ALA A 170 -0.40 -9.59 7.08
N VAL A 171 -0.98 -9.94 5.93
CA VAL A 171 -0.30 -9.99 4.63
C VAL A 171 -0.55 -8.76 3.75
N GLY A 172 -1.50 -7.91 4.14
CA GLY A 172 -1.76 -6.64 3.49
C GLY A 172 -2.42 -5.66 4.44
N ILE A 173 -2.19 -4.37 4.21
CA ILE A 173 -2.77 -3.29 4.98
C ILE A 173 -3.27 -2.18 4.07
N ILE A 174 -4.28 -1.45 4.54
CA ILE A 174 -4.73 -0.20 3.94
C ILE A 174 -5.10 0.79 5.04
N ILE A 175 -4.69 2.04 4.86
CA ILE A 175 -5.12 3.17 5.67
C ILE A 175 -5.89 4.11 4.75
N ILE A 176 -7.13 4.38 5.14
CA ILE A 176 -8.02 5.32 4.48
C ILE A 176 -8.13 6.58 5.33
N GLU A 177 -8.07 7.75 4.70
CA GLU A 177 -8.40 9.05 5.26
C GLU A 177 -9.80 9.47 4.79
N ASN A 178 -10.60 10.06 5.69
CA ASN A 178 -11.85 10.70 5.31
C ASN A 178 -11.54 12.09 4.74
N LEU A 179 -11.84 12.30 3.46
CA LEU A 179 -11.61 13.59 2.79
C LEU A 179 -12.85 14.48 2.85
N TYR A 180 -13.99 13.97 3.30
CA TYR A 180 -15.16 14.78 3.60
C TYR A 180 -15.01 15.31 5.02
N GLY A 181 -14.75 16.62 5.18
CA GLY A 181 -14.60 17.20 6.51
C GLY A 181 -15.87 16.98 7.34
N GLY A 182 -15.75 16.80 8.66
CA GLY A 182 -16.88 16.59 9.59
C GLY A 182 -18.00 17.63 9.51
N ASN A 183 -17.71 18.79 8.90
CA ASN A 183 -18.66 19.88 8.68
C ASN A 183 -19.36 19.85 7.29
N GLY A 184 -19.27 18.75 6.54
CA GLY A 184 -19.92 18.61 5.23
C GLY A 184 -19.33 19.45 4.10
N LYS A 185 -18.12 20.00 4.29
CA LYS A 185 -17.43 20.80 3.27
C LYS A 185 -16.55 19.91 2.41
N THR A 186 -16.63 20.09 1.09
CA THR A 186 -15.75 19.43 0.13
C THR A 186 -14.31 19.87 0.31
N SER A 187 -13.41 18.89 0.32
CA SER A 187 -11.99 19.13 0.50
C SER A 187 -11.36 19.62 -0.80
N SER A 188 -10.75 20.81 -0.77
CA SER A 188 -9.98 21.37 -1.89
C SER A 188 -8.64 20.66 -2.13
N ARG A 189 -8.45 19.45 -1.58
CA ARG A 189 -7.24 18.64 -1.64
C ARG A 189 -7.16 17.74 -2.87
N GLY A 190 -8.29 17.45 -3.52
CA GLY A 190 -8.30 16.58 -4.70
C GLY A 190 -7.61 17.19 -5.90
N ARG A 191 -6.82 16.40 -6.64
CA ARG A 191 -6.12 16.76 -7.88
C ARG A 191 -6.19 15.60 -8.87
N TRP A 192 -6.04 15.93 -10.15
CA TRP A 192 -5.69 14.92 -11.16
C TRP A 192 -4.18 14.90 -11.35
N MET A 193 -3.59 13.70 -11.42
CA MET A 193 -2.18 13.52 -11.74
C MET A 193 -2.04 12.78 -13.06
N VAL A 194 -1.21 13.29 -13.97
CA VAL A 194 -0.84 12.58 -15.20
C VAL A 194 0.05 11.40 -14.84
N TYR A 195 -0.35 10.19 -15.22
CA TYR A 195 0.32 8.95 -14.80
C TYR A 195 1.79 8.87 -15.20
N ASP A 196 2.11 9.19 -16.47
CA ASP A 196 3.46 9.04 -17.00
C ASP A 196 4.44 10.07 -16.42
N SER A 197 4.02 11.33 -16.32
CA SER A 197 4.89 12.44 -15.92
C SER A 197 4.83 12.75 -14.43
N ARG A 198 3.88 12.15 -13.70
CA ARG A 198 3.59 12.44 -12.28
C ARG A 198 3.29 13.91 -12.00
N ARG A 199 2.96 14.70 -13.03
CA ARG A 199 2.62 16.12 -12.90
C ARG A 199 1.15 16.27 -12.55
N LEU A 200 0.86 17.19 -11.63
CA LEU A 200 -0.52 17.58 -11.31
C LEU A 200 -1.11 18.43 -12.43
N VAL A 201 -2.36 18.15 -12.76
CA VAL A 201 -3.19 19.00 -13.62
C VAL A 201 -3.53 20.25 -12.82
N GLN A 202 -3.20 21.42 -13.37
CA GLN A 202 -3.39 22.71 -12.71
C GLN A 202 -4.84 23.17 -12.84
N ASN A 203 -5.30 23.96 -11.86
CA ASN A 203 -6.61 24.63 -11.88
C ASN A 203 -7.84 23.70 -11.97
N VAL A 204 -7.69 22.43 -11.59
CA VAL A 204 -8.80 21.46 -11.51
C VAL A 204 -8.75 20.77 -10.16
N TYR A 205 -9.85 20.87 -9.41
CA TYR A 205 -9.97 20.42 -8.03
C TYR A 205 -11.15 19.45 -7.91
N PRO A 206 -10.99 18.18 -8.32
CA PRO A 206 -12.04 17.18 -8.19
C PRO A 206 -12.35 16.88 -6.72
N ASP A 207 -13.62 16.60 -6.45
CA ASP A 207 -14.07 16.19 -5.12
C ASP A 207 -13.95 14.67 -4.94
N PHE A 208 -13.27 14.26 -3.87
CA PHE A 208 -13.13 12.87 -3.46
C PHE A 208 -13.64 12.72 -2.02
N LYS A 209 -14.28 11.58 -1.73
CA LYS A 209 -14.81 11.30 -0.38
C LYS A 209 -13.76 10.68 0.53
N ILE A 210 -12.90 9.82 -0.03
CA ILE A 210 -11.89 9.10 0.74
C ILE A 210 -10.53 9.11 0.04
N GLY A 211 -9.47 9.10 0.83
CA GLY A 211 -8.09 9.04 0.37
C GLY A 211 -7.42 7.76 0.83
N ILE A 212 -6.76 7.04 -0.06
CA ILE A 212 -5.85 5.95 0.29
C ILE A 212 -4.53 6.62 0.71
N SER A 213 -4.32 6.70 2.03
CA SER A 213 -3.10 7.25 2.62
C SER A 213 -1.95 6.25 2.50
N ARG A 214 -2.21 4.96 2.77
CA ARG A 214 -1.21 3.91 2.65
C ARG A 214 -1.88 2.63 2.18
N ILE A 215 -1.25 1.92 1.27
CA ILE A 215 -1.63 0.57 0.91
C ILE A 215 -0.39 -0.25 0.67
N TRP A 216 -0.37 -1.45 1.24
CA TRP A 216 0.77 -2.33 1.15
C TRP A 216 0.32 -3.78 1.19
N VAL A 217 1.03 -4.62 0.44
CA VAL A 217 0.84 -6.07 0.41
C VAL A 217 2.22 -6.71 0.39
N CYS A 218 2.40 -7.75 1.20
CA CYS A 218 3.61 -8.56 1.24
C CYS A 218 3.99 -9.03 -0.15
N ARG A 219 5.28 -9.04 -0.46
CA ARG A 219 5.78 -9.31 -1.82
C ARG A 219 5.32 -10.65 -2.38
N THR A 220 5.27 -11.69 -1.54
CA THR A 220 4.80 -13.03 -1.95
C THR A 220 3.29 -13.11 -2.18
N ALA A 221 2.53 -12.15 -1.66
CA ALA A 221 1.07 -12.07 -1.76
C ALA A 221 0.60 -11.01 -2.77
N ARG A 222 1.53 -10.28 -3.42
CA ARG A 222 1.21 -9.31 -4.49
C ARG A 222 0.67 -10.03 -5.72
N LYS A 223 -0.09 -9.31 -6.55
CA LYS A 223 -0.73 -9.80 -7.79
C LYS A 223 -1.79 -10.89 -7.58
N LEU A 224 -2.24 -11.11 -6.34
CA LEU A 224 -3.34 -12.04 -6.00
C LEU A 224 -4.67 -11.31 -5.71
N GLY A 225 -4.83 -10.06 -6.15
CA GLY A 225 -6.07 -9.28 -5.92
C GLY A 225 -6.26 -8.69 -4.52
N ILE A 226 -5.36 -8.99 -3.56
CA ILE A 226 -5.46 -8.54 -2.17
C ILE A 226 -5.62 -7.02 -2.04
N ALA A 227 -4.81 -6.23 -2.76
CA ALA A 227 -4.87 -4.77 -2.69
C ALA A 227 -6.24 -4.23 -3.16
N THR A 228 -6.77 -4.76 -4.26
CA THR A 228 -8.10 -4.41 -4.76
C THR A 228 -9.19 -4.78 -3.77
N LYS A 229 -9.12 -5.99 -3.17
CA LYS A 229 -10.06 -6.45 -2.16
C LYS A 229 -10.03 -5.56 -0.91
N LEU A 230 -8.84 -5.18 -0.44
CA LEU A 230 -8.68 -4.24 0.67
C LEU A 230 -9.36 -2.90 0.39
N ILE A 231 -9.20 -2.34 -0.81
CA ILE A 231 -9.84 -1.06 -1.19
C ILE A 231 -11.36 -1.21 -1.26
N ASP A 232 -11.87 -2.29 -1.87
CA ASP A 232 -13.31 -2.53 -2.00
C ASP A 232 -13.96 -2.69 -0.62
N VAL A 233 -13.39 -3.49 0.28
CA VAL A 233 -13.89 -3.65 1.65
C VAL A 233 -13.78 -2.34 2.44
N ALA A 234 -12.70 -1.58 2.27
CA ALA A 234 -12.57 -0.30 2.96
C ALA A 234 -13.63 0.71 2.51
N ARG A 235 -13.96 0.76 1.21
CA ARG A 235 -15.04 1.61 0.66
C ARG A 235 -16.42 1.27 1.22
N GLU A 236 -16.66 0.01 1.54
CA GLU A 236 -17.93 -0.48 2.11
C GLU A 236 -18.04 -0.26 3.63
N ASN A 237 -16.91 -0.04 4.31
CA ASN A 237 -16.84 -0.01 5.78
C ASN A 237 -16.30 1.31 6.37
N ILE A 238 -15.90 2.26 5.51
CA ILE A 238 -15.38 3.56 5.95
C ILE A 238 -16.47 4.47 6.50
N VAL A 239 -17.61 4.57 5.83
CA VAL A 239 -18.78 5.37 6.25
C VAL A 239 -19.95 4.42 6.46
N TYR A 240 -20.62 4.52 7.61
CA TYR A 240 -21.75 3.65 7.90
C TYR A 240 -22.91 3.92 6.93
N GLY A 241 -23.47 2.85 6.35
CA GLY A 241 -24.61 2.93 5.44
C GLY A 241 -24.29 3.47 4.04
N GLU A 242 -23.03 3.77 3.72
CA GLU A 242 -22.63 4.25 2.40
C GLU A 242 -21.49 3.43 1.80
N VAL A 243 -21.69 2.90 0.59
CA VAL A 243 -20.61 2.32 -0.22
C VAL A 243 -20.01 3.41 -1.09
N ILE A 244 -18.78 3.83 -0.78
CA ILE A 244 -18.11 4.89 -1.53
C ILE A 244 -17.80 4.42 -2.95
N PRO A 245 -18.22 5.12 -4.03
CA PRO A 245 -17.89 4.73 -5.40
C PRO A 245 -16.40 4.81 -5.73
N ARG A 246 -15.91 3.98 -6.67
CA ARG A 246 -14.47 3.95 -7.06
C ARG A 246 -13.94 5.30 -7.54
N TYR A 247 -14.76 6.09 -8.23
CA TYR A 247 -14.37 7.40 -8.74
C TYR A 247 -14.26 8.48 -7.64
N GLN A 248 -14.75 8.22 -6.43
CA GLN A 248 -14.61 9.11 -5.26
C GLN A 248 -13.43 8.73 -4.35
N VAL A 249 -12.56 7.82 -4.81
CA VAL A 249 -11.36 7.37 -4.10
C VAL A 249 -10.13 8.06 -4.69
N ALA A 250 -9.36 8.73 -3.85
CA ALA A 250 -8.09 9.35 -4.22
C ALA A 250 -6.89 8.58 -3.64
N TRP A 251 -5.71 8.83 -4.19
CA TRP A 251 -4.45 8.23 -3.74
C TRP A 251 -3.50 9.31 -3.20
N SER A 252 -2.89 9.12 -2.03
CA SER A 252 -1.81 10.00 -1.58
C SER A 252 -0.54 9.64 -2.36
N GLN A 253 0.00 10.60 -3.12
CA GLN A 253 1.28 10.51 -3.83
C GLN A 253 1.73 9.08 -4.20
N PRO A 254 1.12 8.43 -5.20
CA PRO A 254 1.31 7.02 -5.43
C PRO A 254 2.74 6.69 -5.90
N THR A 255 3.32 5.63 -5.35
CA THR A 255 4.58 5.03 -5.83
C THR A 255 4.43 4.45 -7.24
N ASP A 256 5.46 3.84 -7.81
CA ASP A 256 5.33 3.15 -9.11
C ASP A 256 4.37 1.96 -9.08
N SER A 257 4.42 1.18 -8.00
CA SER A 257 3.49 0.07 -7.81
C SER A 257 2.08 0.57 -7.48
N GLY A 258 1.99 1.61 -6.64
CA GLY A 258 0.73 2.29 -6.33
C GLY A 258 0.07 2.91 -7.57
N GLY A 259 0.85 3.54 -8.45
CA GLY A 259 0.36 4.13 -9.69
C GLY A 259 -0.18 3.08 -10.66
N LYS A 260 0.50 1.93 -10.79
CA LYS A 260 0.02 0.77 -11.57
C LYS A 260 -1.27 0.18 -11.02
N LEU A 261 -1.45 0.22 -9.70
CA LEU A 261 -2.69 -0.21 -9.07
C LEU A 261 -3.80 0.81 -9.31
N ALA A 262 -3.54 2.09 -9.07
CA ALA A 262 -4.47 3.20 -9.28
C ALA A 262 -4.96 3.27 -10.74
N SER A 263 -4.05 3.13 -11.71
CA SER A 263 -4.38 3.17 -13.13
C SER A 263 -5.41 2.12 -13.52
N LYS A 264 -5.30 0.91 -12.96
CA LYS A 264 -6.24 -0.18 -13.18
C LYS A 264 -7.51 -0.05 -12.34
N TYR A 265 -7.42 0.54 -11.15
CA TYR A 265 -8.52 0.59 -10.20
C TYR A 265 -9.54 1.69 -10.55
N ASN A 266 -9.05 2.92 -10.76
CA ASN A 266 -9.90 4.09 -11.01
C ASN A 266 -9.22 5.20 -11.82
N GLY A 267 -8.18 4.86 -12.61
CA GLY A 267 -7.60 5.78 -13.58
C GLY A 267 -8.56 6.12 -14.71
N ILE A 268 -8.47 7.33 -15.25
CA ILE A 268 -9.36 7.84 -16.31
C ILE A 268 -8.54 8.29 -17.52
N MET A 269 -8.96 7.89 -18.71
CA MET A 269 -8.38 8.40 -19.96
C MET A 269 -8.95 9.78 -20.30
N HIS A 270 -8.10 10.79 -20.30
CA HIS A 270 -8.47 12.13 -20.74
C HIS A 270 -8.58 12.19 -22.28
N LYS A 271 -9.35 13.14 -22.81
CA LYS A 271 -9.53 13.36 -24.26
C LYS A 271 -8.22 13.60 -25.02
N SER A 272 -7.17 14.06 -24.32
CA SER A 272 -5.81 14.21 -24.89
C SER A 272 -5.05 12.88 -25.04
N GLY A 273 -5.65 11.74 -24.69
CA GLY A 273 -5.00 10.42 -24.69
C GLY A 273 -4.10 10.18 -23.48
N LYS A 274 -4.05 11.09 -22.50
CA LYS A 274 -3.28 10.92 -21.27
C LYS A 274 -4.11 10.25 -20.18
N LEU A 275 -3.51 9.28 -19.49
CA LEU A 275 -4.10 8.65 -18.31
C LEU A 275 -3.95 9.56 -17.09
N LEU A 276 -5.06 9.83 -16.42
CA LEU A 276 -5.14 10.61 -15.20
C LEU A 276 -5.45 9.71 -14.00
N LEU A 277 -4.76 9.94 -12.90
CA LEU A 277 -5.01 9.29 -11.62
C LEU A 277 -5.64 10.29 -10.63
N PRO A 278 -6.67 9.87 -9.86
CA PRO A 278 -7.23 10.70 -8.80
C PRO A 278 -6.25 10.72 -7.63
N VAL A 279 -5.74 11.89 -7.25
CA VAL A 279 -4.83 12.03 -6.10
C VAL A 279 -5.33 13.09 -5.14
N TYR A 280 -4.82 13.08 -3.93
CA TYR A 280 -5.05 14.16 -2.97
C TYR A 280 -3.72 14.62 -2.37
N ILE A 281 -3.68 15.90 -1.99
CA ILE A 281 -2.54 16.55 -1.33
C ILE A 281 -2.97 17.17 -0.02
#